data_AF-A0A0B1RT27-F1
#
_entry.id   AF-A0A0B1RT27-F1
#
_cell.length_a   1.000
_cell.length_b   1.000
_cell.length_c   1.000
_cell.angle_alpha   90.00
_cell.angle_beta   90.00
_cell.angle_gamma   90.00
#
_symmetry.space_group_name_H-M   'P 1'
#
loop_
_entity.id
_entity.type
_entity.pdbx_description
1 polymer ?
#
loop_
_entity_poly.entity_id
_entity_poly.type
_entity_poly.pdbx_seq_one_letter_code
_entity_poly.pdbx_strand_id
1 'polypeptide(L)'
;DAVSLLWRLELEGVNVGDRWHNLPNLKEHTDDHVLFFNDIHMSIALQKGGYVDDEAQMRKSLLEFANSADDDYTQAKVCREVGVAISDGIRHYISGNYDRCAKSMVPIRDRIVTIGGSNAQVPL
;
A
#
# COMPACT_ATOMS: atom_id res chain seq x y z
N ASP A 1 -0.19 -9.79 -7.59
CA ASP A 1 -0.96 -11.06 -7.56
C ASP A 1 -0.81 -11.88 -6.28
N ALA A 2 0.38 -12.40 -5.93
CA ALA A 2 0.53 -13.24 -4.73
C ALA A 2 0.09 -12.55 -3.42
N VAL A 3 0.48 -11.28 -3.23
CA VAL A 3 0.04 -10.44 -2.09
C VAL A 3 -1.47 -10.40 -1.97
N SER A 4 -2.17 -10.09 -3.06
CA SER A 4 -3.62 -9.90 -3.06
C SER A 4 -4.36 -11.21 -2.79
N LEU A 5 -3.80 -12.37 -3.17
CA LEU A 5 -4.35 -13.68 -2.86
C LEU A 5 -4.16 -14.02 -1.38
N LEU A 6 -2.93 -13.89 -0.86
CA LEU A 6 -2.63 -14.18 0.55
C LEU A 6 -3.45 -13.30 1.48
N TRP A 7 -3.58 -12.01 1.16
CA TRP A 7 -4.38 -11.07 1.92
C TRP A 7 -5.84 -11.52 2.04
N ARG A 8 -6.47 -11.90 0.91
CA ARG A 8 -7.87 -12.36 0.92
C ARG A 8 -8.06 -13.65 1.68
N LEU A 9 -7.12 -14.60 1.58
CA LEU A 9 -7.16 -15.83 2.35
C LEU A 9 -7.18 -15.54 3.86
N GLU A 10 -6.33 -14.64 4.35
CA GLU A 10 -6.34 -14.27 5.77
C GLU A 10 -7.60 -13.51 6.20
N LEU A 11 -8.16 -12.66 5.33
CA LEU A 11 -9.44 -12.01 5.60
C LEU A 11 -10.59 -13.01 5.77
N GLU A 12 -10.53 -14.15 5.07
CA GLU A 12 -11.46 -15.27 5.22
C GLU A 12 -11.09 -16.22 6.38
N GLY A 13 -10.10 -15.87 7.21
CA GLY A 13 -9.67 -16.65 8.36
C GLY A 13 -8.79 -17.86 8.01
N VAL A 14 -8.28 -17.96 6.77
CA VAL A 14 -7.37 -19.03 6.37
C VAL A 14 -5.97 -18.77 6.92
N ASN A 15 -5.40 -19.77 7.60
CA ASN A 15 -3.99 -19.72 8.01
C ASN A 15 -3.06 -19.89 6.80
N VAL A 16 -2.38 -18.81 6.41
CA VAL A 16 -1.44 -18.82 5.27
C VAL A 16 -0.02 -19.27 5.64
N GLY A 17 0.28 -19.50 6.92
CA GLY A 17 1.60 -19.91 7.41
C GLY A 17 2.71 -18.95 6.99
N ASP A 18 3.87 -19.49 6.58
CA ASP A 18 5.06 -18.69 6.25
C ASP A 18 5.04 -18.09 4.84
N ARG A 19 3.92 -18.16 4.12
CA ARG A 19 3.85 -17.75 2.69
C ARG A 19 4.17 -16.28 2.46
N TRP A 20 3.99 -15.41 3.45
CA TRP A 20 4.42 -14.01 3.38
C TRP A 20 5.94 -13.86 3.28
N HIS A 21 6.72 -14.69 3.99
CA HIS A 21 8.18 -14.70 3.93
C HIS A 21 8.72 -15.27 2.61
N ASN A 22 7.91 -16.04 1.89
CA ASN A 22 8.29 -16.63 0.60
C ASN A 22 8.06 -15.68 -0.58
N LEU A 23 7.54 -14.47 -0.34
CA LEU A 23 7.45 -13.45 -1.38
C LEU A 23 8.86 -12.96 -1.76
N PRO A 24 9.08 -12.56 -3.02
CA PRO A 24 10.37 -12.00 -3.46
C PRO A 24 10.81 -10.81 -2.59
N ASN A 25 12.12 -10.59 -2.51
CA ASN A 25 12.66 -9.41 -1.83
C ASN A 25 12.16 -8.14 -2.53
N LEU A 26 11.46 -7.28 -1.77
CA LEU A 26 10.88 -6.03 -2.28
C LEU A 26 11.74 -4.80 -1.97
N LYS A 27 12.87 -4.98 -1.28
CA LYS A 27 13.69 -3.88 -0.76
C LYS A 27 14.15 -2.89 -1.83
N GLU A 28 14.54 -3.39 -2.99
CA GLU A 28 15.03 -2.58 -4.12
C GLU A 28 13.94 -1.73 -4.78
N HIS A 29 12.66 -1.93 -4.41
CA HIS A 29 11.51 -1.25 -4.99
C HIS A 29 10.78 -0.33 -4.00
N THR A 30 11.39 -0.07 -2.83
CA THR A 30 10.74 0.72 -1.76
C THR A 30 10.59 2.22 -2.08
N ASP A 31 11.27 2.72 -3.10
CA ASP A 31 11.31 4.13 -3.51
C ASP A 31 10.88 4.39 -4.97
N ASP A 32 10.41 3.36 -5.68
CA ASP A 32 10.03 3.45 -7.10
C ASP A 32 8.84 4.40 -7.34
N HIS A 33 7.77 4.26 -6.55
CA HIS A 33 6.53 5.06 -6.61
C HIS A 33 5.90 5.26 -8.01
N VAL A 34 6.13 4.33 -8.94
CA VAL A 34 5.67 4.40 -10.34
C VAL A 34 4.14 4.31 -10.43
N LEU A 35 3.53 3.42 -9.65
CA LEU A 35 2.09 3.28 -9.51
C LEU A 35 1.76 3.07 -8.04
N PHE A 36 0.96 3.95 -7.46
CA PHE A 36 0.58 3.84 -6.05
C PHE A 36 -0.16 2.52 -5.74
N PHE A 37 -0.84 1.94 -6.74
CA PHE A 37 -1.39 0.59 -6.66
C PHE A 37 -0.34 -0.47 -6.25
N ASN A 38 0.87 -0.41 -6.82
CA ASN A 38 1.95 -1.34 -6.48
C ASN A 38 2.47 -1.07 -5.07
N ASP A 39 2.60 0.21 -4.70
CA ASP A 39 3.06 0.61 -3.37
C ASP A 39 2.18 0.04 -2.25
N ILE A 40 0.86 0.01 -2.45
CA ILE A 40 -0.06 -0.62 -1.49
C ILE A 40 0.27 -2.11 -1.31
N HIS A 41 0.49 -2.83 -2.41
CA HIS A 41 0.78 -4.26 -2.35
C HIS A 41 2.12 -4.55 -1.70
N MET A 42 3.14 -3.75 -2.00
CA MET A 42 4.45 -3.88 -1.37
C MET A 42 4.38 -3.57 0.13
N SER A 43 3.65 -2.52 0.54
CA SER A 43 3.43 -2.20 1.95
C SER A 43 2.75 -3.35 2.71
N ILE A 44 1.71 -3.97 2.15
CA ILE A 44 1.07 -5.15 2.76
C ILE A 44 2.08 -6.29 2.91
N ALA A 45 2.85 -6.58 1.87
CA ALA A 45 3.83 -7.67 1.88
C ALA A 45 4.92 -7.45 2.94
N LEU A 46 5.48 -6.24 3.03
CA LEU A 46 6.50 -5.89 4.01
C LEU A 46 5.98 -6.03 5.45
N GLN A 47 4.78 -5.50 5.72
CA GLN A 47 4.15 -5.59 7.03
C GLN A 47 3.84 -7.03 7.44
N LYS A 48 3.26 -7.81 6.53
CA LYS A 48 2.84 -9.19 6.80
C LYS A 48 4.00 -10.19 6.80
N GLY A 49 5.09 -9.87 6.10
CA GLY A 49 6.36 -10.60 6.17
C GLY A 49 7.27 -10.18 7.33
N GLY A 50 6.87 -9.20 8.16
CA GLY A 50 7.66 -8.78 9.32
C GLY A 50 8.91 -7.93 9.00
N TYR A 51 8.99 -7.36 7.80
CA TYR A 51 10.11 -6.54 7.33
C TYR A 51 9.94 -5.08 7.81
N VAL A 52 10.07 -4.87 9.13
CA VAL A 52 9.76 -3.58 9.80
C VAL A 52 10.61 -2.42 9.26
N ASP A 53 11.91 -2.64 9.07
CA ASP A 53 12.82 -1.58 8.60
C ASP A 53 12.51 -1.16 7.16
N ASP A 54 12.24 -2.13 6.29
CA ASP A 54 11.88 -1.89 4.89
C ASP A 54 10.50 -1.21 4.78
N GLU A 55 9.54 -1.56 5.64
CA GLU A 55 8.24 -0.85 5.72
C GLU A 55 8.42 0.59 6.17
N ALA A 56 9.25 0.83 7.18
CA ALA A 56 9.51 2.18 7.67
C ALA A 56 10.19 3.04 6.60
N GLN A 57 11.13 2.47 5.85
CA GLN A 57 11.79 3.11 4.73
C GLN A 57 10.80 3.42 3.61
N MET A 58 9.97 2.44 3.21
CA MET A 58 8.93 2.62 2.19
C MET A 58 7.90 3.68 2.59
N ARG A 59 7.51 3.73 3.87
CA ARG A 59 6.58 4.76 4.36
C ARG A 59 7.22 6.13 4.30
N LYS A 60 8.51 6.24 4.62
CA LYS A 60 9.26 7.50 4.54
C LYS A 60 9.35 7.99 3.10
N SER A 61 9.77 7.14 2.16
CA SER A 61 9.86 7.50 0.73
C SER A 61 8.50 7.89 0.17
N LEU A 62 7.43 7.20 0.56
CA LEU A 62 6.05 7.52 0.16
C LEU A 62 5.63 8.93 0.61
N LEU A 63 5.98 9.33 1.83
CA LEU A 63 5.70 10.66 2.36
C LEU A 63 6.53 11.74 1.65
N GLU A 64 7.80 11.47 1.36
CA GLU A 64 8.65 12.38 0.58
C GLU A 64 8.10 12.57 -0.83
N PHE A 65 7.66 11.48 -1.49
CA PHE A 65 7.03 11.50 -2.79
C PHE A 65 5.69 12.27 -2.81
N ALA A 66 4.85 12.09 -1.80
CA ALA A 66 3.60 12.85 -1.67
C ALA A 66 3.82 14.38 -1.60
N ASN A 67 4.96 14.79 -1.05
CA ASN A 67 5.34 16.19 -0.87
C ASN A 67 6.15 16.79 -2.03
N SER A 68 6.57 15.98 -3.01
CA SER A 68 7.51 16.43 -4.06
C SER A 68 6.86 17.08 -5.29
N ALA A 69 5.53 17.00 -5.44
CA ALA A 69 4.87 17.39 -6.69
C ALA A 69 4.03 18.66 -6.63
N ASP A 70 4.20 19.47 -7.68
CA ASP A 70 3.30 20.55 -8.10
C ASP A 70 1.91 20.01 -8.54
N ASP A 71 0.92 20.91 -8.64
CA ASP A 71 -0.53 20.64 -8.65
C ASP A 71 -1.09 19.80 -9.83
N ASP A 72 -0.25 19.41 -10.79
CA ASP A 72 -0.63 18.59 -11.93
C ASP A 72 -1.01 17.14 -11.53
N TYR A 73 -1.79 16.48 -12.39
CA TYR A 73 -2.37 15.15 -12.15
C TYR A 73 -1.31 14.03 -12.20
N THR A 74 -0.42 14.01 -11.20
CA THR A 74 0.71 13.07 -11.05
C THR A 74 0.42 11.99 -10.02
N GLN A 75 1.18 10.89 -10.05
CA GLN A 75 1.10 9.84 -9.01
C GLN A 75 1.40 10.39 -7.60
N ALA A 76 2.22 11.42 -7.49
CA ALA A 76 2.49 12.10 -6.21
C ALA A 76 1.24 12.82 -5.66
N LYS A 77 0.41 13.42 -6.53
CA LYS A 77 -0.89 13.97 -6.13
C LYS A 77 -1.83 12.88 -5.62
N VAL A 78 -1.93 11.75 -6.34
CA VAL A 78 -2.72 10.59 -5.90
C VAL A 78 -2.21 10.06 -4.55
N CYS A 79 -0.90 9.93 -4.41
CA CYS A 79 -0.26 9.51 -3.17
C CYS A 79 -0.61 10.43 -1.99
N ARG A 80 -0.53 11.75 -2.18
CA ARG A 80 -0.89 12.75 -1.18
C ARG A 80 -2.37 12.73 -0.81
N GLU A 81 -3.24 12.61 -1.80
CA GLU A 81 -4.68 12.73 -1.64
C GLU A 81 -5.34 11.50 -1.02
N VAL A 82 -4.86 10.31 -1.36
CA VAL A 82 -5.43 9.04 -0.89
C VAL A 82 -4.37 8.06 -0.41
N GLY A 83 -3.18 8.08 -1.00
CA GLY A 83 -2.23 6.99 -0.80
C GLY A 83 -1.63 6.88 0.59
N VAL A 84 -1.21 7.99 1.18
CA VAL A 84 -0.71 8.02 2.57
C VAL A 84 -1.77 7.49 3.53
N ALA A 85 -3.03 7.93 3.37
CA ALA A 85 -4.14 7.49 4.23
C ALA A 85 -4.44 6.00 4.09
N ILE A 86 -4.28 5.42 2.88
CA ILE A 86 -4.45 3.98 2.65
C ILE A 86 -3.32 3.18 3.30
N SER A 87 -2.07 3.61 3.12
CA SER A 87 -0.91 2.97 3.73
C SER A 87 -1.05 2.94 5.26
N ASP A 88 -1.39 4.08 5.87
CA ASP A 88 -1.63 4.18 7.32
C ASP A 88 -2.83 3.35 7.78
N GLY A 89 -3.94 3.35 7.01
CA GLY A 89 -5.12 2.55 7.34
C GLY A 89 -4.86 1.04 7.32
N ILE A 90 -4.11 0.56 6.32
CA ILE A 90 -3.67 -0.85 6.24
C ILE A 90 -2.81 -1.20 7.45
N ARG A 91 -1.87 -0.32 7.83
CA ARG A 91 -1.03 -0.52 9.02
C ARG A 91 -1.83 -0.60 10.30
N HIS A 92 -2.82 0.28 10.45
CA HIS A 92 -3.73 0.22 11.59
C HIS A 92 -4.55 -1.06 11.59
N TYR A 93 -5.05 -1.51 10.43
CA TYR A 93 -5.78 -2.78 10.31
C TYR A 93 -4.93 -3.99 10.71
N ILE A 94 -3.71 -4.10 10.16
CA ILE A 94 -2.78 -5.19 10.44
C ILE A 94 -2.42 -5.23 11.94
N SER A 95 -2.30 -4.06 12.56
CA SER A 95 -2.00 -3.94 14.00
C SER A 95 -3.24 -4.09 14.91
N GLY A 96 -4.42 -4.42 14.38
CA GLY A 96 -5.66 -4.56 15.16
C GLY A 96 -6.29 -3.24 15.64
N ASN A 97 -5.78 -2.09 15.17
CA ASN A 97 -6.27 -0.76 15.55
C ASN A 97 -7.41 -0.30 14.62
N TYR A 98 -8.54 -1.01 14.65
CA TYR A 98 -9.63 -0.81 13.69
C TYR A 98 -10.24 0.61 13.71
N ASP A 99 -10.33 1.25 14.88
CA ASP A 99 -10.81 2.64 14.98
C ASP A 99 -9.93 3.61 14.21
N ARG A 100 -8.60 3.44 14.28
CA ARG A 100 -7.67 4.29 13.55
C ARG A 100 -7.68 3.98 12.07
N CYS A 101 -7.83 2.70 11.70
CA CYS A 101 -8.03 2.29 10.31
C CYS A 101 -9.25 3.01 9.70
N ALA A 102 -10.40 2.96 10.39
CA ALA A 102 -11.61 3.63 9.93
C ALA A 102 -11.42 5.15 9.81
N LYS A 103 -10.77 5.79 10.79
CA LYS A 103 -10.47 7.23 10.75
C LYS A 103 -9.60 7.62 9.55
N SER A 104 -8.64 6.77 9.16
CA SER A 104 -7.82 7.01 7.97
C SER A 104 -8.57 6.78 6.66
N MET A 105 -9.38 5.72 6.59
CA MET A 105 -9.98 5.23 5.34
C MET A 105 -11.31 5.88 4.97
N VAL A 106 -12.17 6.18 5.95
CA VAL A 106 -13.52 6.74 5.68
C VAL A 106 -13.47 8.07 4.93
N PRO A 107 -12.62 9.04 5.27
CA PRO A 107 -12.59 10.34 4.59
C PRO A 107 -12.20 10.26 3.10
N ILE A 108 -11.49 9.21 2.71
CA ILE A 108 -10.99 9.04 1.33
C ILE A 108 -11.79 8.01 0.52
N ARG A 109 -12.80 7.37 1.11
CA ARG A 109 -13.54 6.23 0.52
C ARG A 109 -13.97 6.48 -0.92
N ASP A 110 -14.54 7.66 -1.20
CA ASP A 110 -15.11 7.97 -2.50
C ASP A 110 -14.04 8.38 -3.53
N ARG A 111 -12.79 8.53 -3.09
CA ARG A 111 -11.62 8.91 -3.91
C ARG A 111 -10.68 7.74 -4.18
N ILE A 112 -10.88 6.57 -3.56
CA ILE A 112 -10.03 5.38 -3.75
C ILE A 112 -9.90 4.99 -5.24
N VAL A 113 -10.90 5.31 -6.06
CA VAL A 113 -10.86 5.07 -7.52
C VAL A 113 -9.71 5.79 -8.24
N THR A 114 -9.14 6.85 -7.66
CA THR A 114 -8.02 7.62 -8.26
C THR A 114 -6.68 6.90 -8.21
N ILE A 115 -6.55 5.84 -7.39
CA ILE A 115 -5.36 4.99 -7.31
C ILE A 115 -5.07 4.31 -8.66
N GLY A 116 -6.12 4.06 -9.45
CA GLY A 116 -6.02 3.30 -10.69
C GLY A 116 -5.87 1.78 -10.44
N GLY A 117 -5.15 1.11 -11.33
CA GLY A 117 -4.96 -0.35 -11.29
C GLY A 117 -5.94 -1.14 -12.18
N SER A 118 -7.19 -0.67 -12.33
CA SER A 118 -8.15 -1.23 -13.32
C SER A 118 -7.71 -1.02 -14.77
N ASN A 119 -6.86 -0.01 -14.99
CA ASN A 119 -6.24 0.34 -16.27
C ASN A 119 -4.75 -0.06 -16.32
N ALA A 120 -4.29 -1.01 -15.49
CA ALA A 120 -2.90 -1.48 -15.56
C ALA A 120 -2.56 -2.20 -16.89
N GLN A 121 -3.58 -2.40 -17.76
CA GLN A 121 -3.49 -3.04 -19.07
C GLN A 121 -3.72 -2.07 -20.25
N VAL A 122 -3.49 -0.77 -20.11
CA VAL A 122 -3.41 0.08 -21.31
C VAL A 122 -2.04 -0.14 -21.95
N PRO A 123 -1.95 -0.43 -23.27
CA PRO A 123 -0.67 -0.56 -23.94
C PRO A 123 0.16 0.71 -23.74
N LEU A 124 1.46 0.54 -23.52
CA LEU A 124 2.45 1.61 -23.69
C LEU A 124 2.37 2.20 -25.10
#